data_AF-A0A318CRX3-F1
#
_entry.id   AF-A0A318CRX3-F1
#
_cell.length_a   1.000
_cell.length_b   1.000
_cell.length_c   1.000
_cell.angle_alpha   90.00
_cell.angle_beta   90.00
_cell.angle_gamma   90.00
#
_symmetry.space_group_name_H-M   'P 1'
#
loop_
_entity.id
_entity.type
_entity.pdbx_description
1 polymer ?
#
loop_
_entity_poly.entity_id
_entity_poly.type
_entity_poly.pdbx_seq_one_letter_code
_entity_poly.pdbx_strand_id
1 'polypeptide(L)'
;MDYQNSFYGIKEPVDANGTLTYGTVNKNDLRNVTGIEIEDYNTLSLNTSNPLHGAAVSDQDGDGNVTFSDLEAEVQAKDGWYLNFDETGERNLGQAAVLGDIVTFSTFVPNNDLCAYEGRSYLYSLYYKTGTGYWEGVLKADVNGTGIGPDNKVITKIDIGKGYSETPNIHTGREAGSKSFVQTSTGAIIGIEQANPGITKSGKTSWRER
;
A
#
# COMPACT_ATOMS: atom_id res chain seq x y z
N MET A 1 14.37 -19.36 -12.63
CA MET A 1 13.19 -18.57 -13.02
C MET A 1 12.74 -17.89 -11.76
N ASP A 2 13.09 -16.63 -11.60
CA ASP A 2 12.71 -15.88 -10.41
C ASP A 2 11.24 -15.50 -10.57
N TYR A 3 10.39 -16.07 -9.71
CA TYR A 3 8.96 -15.80 -9.73
C TYR A 3 8.71 -14.43 -9.10
N GLN A 4 8.72 -13.40 -9.94
CA GLN A 4 8.42 -12.03 -9.53
C GLN A 4 6.93 -11.73 -9.73
N ASN A 5 6.23 -11.46 -8.64
CA ASN A 5 4.86 -10.94 -8.68
C ASN A 5 4.84 -9.46 -8.30
N SER A 6 3.76 -8.79 -8.67
CA SER A 6 3.56 -7.36 -8.41
C SER A 6 2.10 -7.10 -8.03
N PHE A 7 1.89 -6.05 -7.25
CA PHE A 7 0.58 -5.46 -6.98
C PHE A 7 0.37 -4.24 -7.86
N TYR A 8 -0.84 -4.03 -8.36
CA TYR A 8 -1.15 -2.98 -9.33
C TYR A 8 -2.31 -2.10 -8.83
N GLY A 9 -2.13 -0.78 -8.89
CA GLY A 9 -3.20 0.21 -8.76
C GLY A 9 -3.44 0.85 -10.11
N ILE A 10 -4.47 0.40 -10.82
CA ILE A 10 -4.76 0.83 -12.20
C ILE A 10 -5.79 1.97 -12.17
N LYS A 11 -5.48 3.05 -12.89
CA LYS A 11 -6.43 4.12 -13.19
C LYS A 11 -7.25 3.72 -14.42
N GLU A 12 -8.56 3.89 -14.33
CA GLU A 12 -9.43 3.63 -15.47
C GLU A 12 -9.13 4.63 -16.60
N PRO A 13 -8.74 4.20 -17.81
CA PRO A 13 -8.42 5.08 -18.91
C PRO A 13 -9.65 5.89 -19.38
N VAL A 14 -9.46 7.19 -19.56
CA VAL A 14 -10.50 8.12 -20.00
C VAL A 14 -10.19 8.73 -21.36
N ASP A 15 -11.23 9.07 -22.11
CA ASP A 15 -11.09 9.87 -23.33
C ASP A 15 -10.84 11.36 -23.01
N ALA A 16 -10.60 12.17 -24.04
CA ALA A 16 -10.38 13.61 -23.89
C ALA A 16 -11.56 14.38 -23.25
N ASN A 17 -12.74 13.75 -23.16
CA ASN A 17 -13.94 14.31 -22.55
C ASN A 17 -14.18 13.77 -21.12
N GLY A 18 -13.28 12.93 -20.59
CA GLY A 18 -13.40 12.31 -19.27
C GLY A 18 -14.31 11.09 -19.22
N THR A 19 -14.70 10.52 -20.36
CA THR A 19 -15.52 9.30 -20.44
C THR A 19 -14.64 8.07 -20.29
N LEU A 20 -15.06 7.10 -19.47
CA LEU A 20 -14.33 5.85 -19.27
C LEU A 20 -14.32 5.03 -20.56
N THR A 21 -13.13 4.61 -20.96
CA THR A 21 -12.91 3.87 -22.22
C THR A 21 -12.78 2.36 -22.01
N TYR A 22 -12.49 1.89 -20.79
CA TYR A 22 -12.25 0.48 -20.50
C TYR A 22 -11.17 -0.14 -21.40
N GLY A 23 -10.23 0.70 -21.83
CA GLY A 23 -9.11 0.34 -22.67
C GLY A 23 -8.09 -0.55 -21.94
N THR A 24 -7.22 -1.18 -22.70
CA THR A 24 -6.09 -1.93 -22.14
C THR A 24 -5.01 -0.97 -21.65
N VAL A 25 -4.55 -1.15 -20.41
CA VAL A 25 -3.44 -0.40 -19.81
C VAL A 25 -2.18 -1.27 -19.85
N ASN A 26 -1.08 -0.77 -20.41
CA ASN A 26 0.19 -1.51 -20.43
C ASN A 26 1.02 -1.22 -19.18
N LYS A 27 1.84 -2.18 -18.77
CA LYS A 27 2.74 -2.01 -17.62
C LYS A 27 3.72 -0.83 -17.78
N ASN A 28 4.10 -0.49 -19.01
CA ASN A 28 5.00 0.64 -19.30
C ASN A 28 4.36 2.00 -19.03
N ASP A 29 3.03 2.06 -19.01
CA ASP A 29 2.26 3.28 -18.78
C ASP A 29 2.03 3.51 -17.27
N LEU A 30 2.43 2.55 -16.43
CA LEU A 30 2.35 2.60 -14.97
C LEU A 30 3.66 3.09 -14.33
N ARG A 31 3.55 3.80 -13.21
CA ARG A 31 4.71 4.15 -12.38
C ARG A 31 5.19 2.94 -11.57
N ASN A 32 6.48 2.58 -11.69
CA ASN A 32 7.10 1.67 -10.74
C ASN A 32 7.38 2.41 -9.43
N VAL A 33 6.72 2.01 -8.36
CA VAL A 33 6.88 2.62 -7.02
C VAL A 33 7.67 1.76 -6.05
N THR A 34 8.19 0.63 -6.53
CA THR A 34 9.06 -0.26 -5.76
C THR A 34 10.29 0.48 -5.27
N GLY A 35 10.61 0.33 -3.99
CA GLY A 35 11.79 0.93 -3.38
C GLY A 35 11.67 2.43 -3.09
N ILE A 36 10.54 3.09 -3.35
CA ILE A 36 10.31 4.46 -2.90
C ILE A 36 9.99 4.43 -1.40
N GLU A 37 10.81 5.10 -0.60
CA GLU A 37 10.69 5.19 0.85
C GLU A 37 10.35 6.63 1.23
N ILE A 38 9.35 6.79 2.11
CA ILE A 38 8.84 8.10 2.55
C ILE A 38 9.32 8.32 3.97
N GLU A 39 9.98 9.45 4.23
CA GLU A 39 10.37 9.85 5.60
C GLU A 39 9.40 10.89 6.14
N ASP A 40 9.13 11.94 5.35
CA ASP A 40 8.12 12.94 5.64
C ASP A 40 7.55 13.54 4.33
N TYR A 41 6.77 14.61 4.44
CA TYR A 41 6.16 15.27 3.28
C TYR A 41 7.19 15.86 2.29
N ASN A 42 8.38 16.26 2.75
CA ASN A 42 9.42 16.92 1.96
C ASN A 42 10.62 16.03 1.68
N THR A 43 10.63 14.80 2.22
CA THR A 43 11.78 13.91 2.21
C THR A 43 11.36 12.53 1.73
N LEU A 44 11.66 12.27 0.47
CA LEU A 44 11.46 10.99 -0.20
C LEU A 44 12.81 10.45 -0.66
N SER A 45 13.03 9.15 -0.48
CA SER A 45 14.25 8.48 -0.91
C SER A 45 13.95 7.25 -1.76
N LEU A 46 14.94 6.82 -2.54
CA LEU A 46 14.87 5.59 -3.30
C LEU A 46 15.87 4.59 -2.73
N ASN A 47 15.37 3.42 -2.33
CA ASN A 47 16.18 2.29 -1.93
C ASN A 47 16.83 1.64 -3.15
N THR A 48 17.99 2.17 -3.54
CA THR A 48 18.80 1.66 -4.66
C THR A 48 19.42 0.29 -4.40
N SER A 49 19.34 -0.22 -3.16
CA SER A 49 19.79 -1.58 -2.84
C SER A 49 18.76 -2.64 -3.26
N ASN A 50 17.50 -2.26 -3.49
CA ASN A 50 16.48 -3.17 -3.97
C ASN A 50 16.61 -3.35 -5.50
N PRO A 51 16.94 -4.55 -6.02
CA PRO A 51 17.15 -4.75 -7.46
C PRO A 51 15.89 -4.52 -8.32
N LEU A 52 14.71 -4.45 -7.71
CA LEU A 52 13.42 -4.23 -8.35
C LEU A 52 12.98 -2.76 -8.29
N HIS A 53 13.83 -1.87 -7.75
CA HIS A 53 13.51 -0.47 -7.53
C HIS A 53 13.04 0.24 -8.80
N GLY A 54 12.13 1.20 -8.64
CA GLY A 54 11.71 2.12 -9.69
C GLY A 54 12.74 3.23 -9.94
N ALA A 55 12.26 4.30 -10.57
CA ALA A 55 13.02 5.55 -10.63
C ALA A 55 12.78 6.36 -9.34
N ALA A 56 13.72 7.25 -9.02
CA ALA A 56 13.52 8.25 -7.97
C ALA A 56 12.40 9.22 -8.38
N VAL A 57 11.77 9.85 -7.39
CA VAL A 57 10.80 10.93 -7.64
C VAL A 57 11.57 12.16 -8.09
N SER A 58 11.08 12.81 -9.14
CA SER A 58 11.62 14.05 -9.67
C SER A 58 10.72 15.22 -9.29
N ASP A 59 11.35 16.37 -9.07
CA ASP A 59 10.68 17.66 -8.90
C ASP A 59 9.77 17.93 -10.12
N GLN A 60 8.46 18.05 -9.87
CA GLN A 60 7.46 18.29 -10.92
C GLN A 60 7.10 19.77 -11.08
N ASP A 61 7.34 20.61 -10.07
CA ASP A 61 6.93 22.01 -10.05
C ASP A 61 8.07 23.01 -10.31
N GLY A 62 9.32 22.53 -10.26
CA GLY A 62 10.54 23.29 -10.52
C GLY A 62 10.99 24.15 -9.34
N ASP A 63 10.50 23.90 -8.12
CA ASP A 63 10.88 24.64 -6.92
C ASP A 63 12.23 24.21 -6.33
N GLY A 64 12.82 23.13 -6.83
CA GLY A 64 14.11 22.57 -6.42
C GLY A 64 14.02 21.58 -5.26
N ASN A 65 12.83 21.23 -4.79
CA ASN A 65 12.57 20.26 -3.74
C ASN A 65 11.82 19.05 -4.34
N VAL A 66 11.88 17.91 -3.63
CA VAL A 66 11.11 16.72 -4.00
C VAL A 66 10.21 16.37 -2.84
N THR A 67 8.91 16.53 -3.05
CA THR A 67 7.87 16.41 -2.04
C THR A 67 6.92 15.26 -2.33
N PHE A 68 6.05 14.95 -1.37
CA PHE A 68 5.01 13.96 -1.55
C PHE A 68 4.02 14.36 -2.64
N SER A 69 3.78 15.67 -2.84
CA SER A 69 2.96 16.17 -3.94
C SER A 69 3.58 15.89 -5.32
N ASP A 70 4.91 15.91 -5.44
CA ASP A 70 5.58 15.55 -6.70
C ASP A 70 5.35 14.09 -7.04
N LEU A 71 5.43 13.20 -6.05
CA LEU A 71 5.09 11.79 -6.22
C LEU A 71 3.61 11.61 -6.62
N GLU A 72 2.69 12.31 -5.97
CA GLU A 72 1.28 12.29 -6.36
C GLU A 72 1.12 12.77 -7.80
N ALA A 73 1.75 13.86 -8.21
CA ALA A 73 1.69 14.39 -9.56
C ALA A 73 2.27 13.42 -10.60
N GLU A 74 3.42 12.79 -10.33
CA GLU A 74 4.04 11.79 -11.21
C GLU A 74 3.11 10.59 -11.44
N VAL A 75 2.49 10.06 -10.38
CA VAL A 75 1.57 8.92 -10.49
C VAL A 75 0.26 9.34 -11.16
N GLN A 76 -0.23 10.55 -10.89
CA GLN A 76 -1.44 11.08 -11.53
C GLN A 76 -1.27 11.29 -13.04
N ALA A 77 -0.05 11.61 -13.50
CA ALA A 77 0.31 11.75 -14.90
C ALA A 77 0.50 10.40 -15.63
N LYS A 78 0.40 9.27 -14.90
CA LYS A 78 0.48 7.90 -15.42
C LYS A 78 -0.87 7.21 -15.32
N ASP A 79 -0.97 6.03 -15.93
CA ASP A 79 -2.18 5.20 -15.91
C ASP A 79 -2.33 4.41 -14.60
N GLY A 80 -1.55 4.76 -13.57
CA GLY A 80 -1.51 4.12 -12.27
C GLY A 80 -0.10 3.80 -11.82
N TRP A 81 -0.01 2.82 -10.92
CA TRP A 81 1.24 2.40 -10.30
C TRP A 81 1.32 0.89 -10.14
N TYR A 82 2.53 0.38 -9.96
CA TYR A 82 2.76 -0.98 -9.55
C TYR A 82 3.90 -1.10 -8.55
N LEU A 83 3.75 -2.05 -7.63
CA LEU A 83 4.72 -2.40 -6.62
C LEU A 83 5.15 -3.85 -6.84
N ASN A 84 6.44 -4.08 -7.07
CA ASN A 84 6.99 -5.42 -7.06
C ASN A 84 7.17 -5.89 -5.61
N PHE A 85 6.86 -7.15 -5.35
CA PHE A 85 7.12 -7.75 -4.05
C PHE A 85 8.60 -8.07 -3.88
N ASP A 86 9.18 -7.73 -2.73
CA ASP A 86 10.62 -7.88 -2.49
C ASP A 86 11.03 -9.36 -2.34
N GLU A 87 10.14 -10.18 -1.77
CA GLU A 87 10.42 -11.58 -1.50
C GLU A 87 10.16 -12.44 -2.74
N THR A 88 11.10 -13.34 -3.04
CA THR A 88 10.95 -14.24 -4.20
C THR A 88 9.77 -15.18 -3.99
N GLY A 89 8.85 -15.25 -4.97
CA GLY A 89 7.66 -16.09 -4.89
C GLY A 89 6.56 -15.54 -3.98
N GLU A 90 6.70 -14.32 -3.46
CA GLU A 90 5.65 -13.61 -2.74
C GLU A 90 4.43 -13.41 -3.64
N ARG A 91 3.24 -13.62 -3.10
CA ARG A 91 1.98 -13.49 -3.85
C ARG A 91 0.85 -13.00 -2.97
N ASN A 92 0.06 -12.09 -3.53
CA ASN A 92 -1.24 -11.74 -2.97
C ASN A 92 -2.26 -12.78 -3.44
N LEU A 93 -2.91 -13.45 -2.49
CA LEU A 93 -3.86 -14.53 -2.78
C LEU A 93 -5.29 -14.21 -2.31
N GLY A 94 -5.46 -13.19 -1.47
CA GLY A 94 -6.76 -12.71 -1.02
C GLY A 94 -7.09 -11.34 -1.58
N GLN A 95 -8.25 -10.82 -1.19
CA GLN A 95 -8.73 -9.54 -1.69
C GLN A 95 -8.05 -8.38 -0.95
N ALA A 96 -7.75 -7.30 -1.67
CA ALA A 96 -7.34 -6.04 -1.05
C ALA A 96 -8.58 -5.27 -0.55
N ALA A 97 -8.46 -4.66 0.62
CA ALA A 97 -9.48 -3.79 1.19
C ALA A 97 -9.03 -2.33 1.08
N VAL A 98 -9.92 -1.45 0.61
CA VAL A 98 -9.65 -0.01 0.52
C VAL A 98 -10.50 0.71 1.54
N LEU A 99 -9.87 1.51 2.41
CA LEU A 99 -10.56 2.33 3.39
C LEU A 99 -9.76 3.60 3.67
N GLY A 100 -10.44 4.76 3.64
CA GLY A 100 -9.86 6.04 4.06
C GLY A 100 -8.54 6.36 3.35
N ASP A 101 -8.53 6.17 2.03
CA ASP A 101 -7.39 6.37 1.12
C ASP A 101 -6.21 5.39 1.29
N ILE A 102 -6.42 4.28 2.00
CA ILE A 102 -5.40 3.26 2.18
C ILE A 102 -5.89 1.93 1.63
N VAL A 103 -5.03 1.28 0.84
CA VAL A 103 -5.20 -0.08 0.36
C VAL A 103 -4.43 -1.00 1.30
N THR A 104 -5.15 -1.90 1.95
CA THR A 104 -4.59 -2.89 2.87
C THR A 104 -4.81 -4.29 2.31
N PHE A 105 -3.75 -5.08 2.19
CA PHE A 105 -3.81 -6.45 1.67
C PHE A 105 -2.71 -7.32 2.29
N SER A 106 -2.95 -8.63 2.38
CA SER A 106 -1.91 -9.57 2.79
C SER A 106 -1.30 -10.31 1.61
N THR A 107 -0.04 -10.70 1.79
CA THR A 107 0.72 -11.53 0.86
C THR A 107 1.24 -12.75 1.60
N PHE A 108 1.59 -13.78 0.83
CA PHE A 108 2.17 -15.01 1.34
C PHE A 108 3.41 -15.39 0.54
N VAL A 109 4.49 -15.68 1.26
CA VAL A 109 5.74 -16.21 0.73
C VAL A 109 5.79 -17.70 1.10
N PRO A 110 5.65 -18.61 0.11
CA PRO A 110 5.80 -20.03 0.37
C PRO A 110 7.24 -20.35 0.79
N ASN A 111 7.40 -21.36 1.65
CA ASN A 111 8.72 -21.87 1.96
C ASN A 111 9.19 -22.80 0.83
N ASN A 112 10.45 -22.67 0.42
CA ASN A 112 11.05 -23.54 -0.60
C ASN A 112 11.47 -24.91 -0.04
N ASP A 113 11.55 -25.05 1.28
CA ASP A 113 11.80 -26.33 1.94
C ASP A 113 10.50 -27.13 2.06
N LEU A 114 10.43 -28.28 1.36
CA LEU A 114 9.31 -29.22 1.40
C LEU A 114 9.03 -29.78 2.80
N CYS A 115 10.02 -29.73 3.70
CA CYS A 115 9.90 -30.19 5.07
C CYS A 115 9.53 -29.06 6.06
N ALA A 116 9.58 -27.80 5.63
CA ALA A 116 9.16 -26.69 6.44
C ALA A 116 7.63 -26.54 6.34
N TYR A 117 6.97 -26.69 7.49
CA TYR A 117 5.51 -26.77 7.56
C TYR A 117 4.77 -25.48 7.15
N GLU A 118 5.44 -24.32 7.16
CA GLU A 118 4.76 -23.02 6.98
C GLU A 118 5.62 -21.99 6.25
N GLY A 119 4.99 -21.25 5.33
CA GLY A 119 5.51 -20.01 4.78
C GLY A 119 5.28 -18.82 5.71
N ARG A 120 5.66 -17.62 5.25
CA ARG A 120 5.42 -16.36 5.97
C ARG A 120 4.38 -15.52 5.25
N SER A 121 3.59 -14.78 6.01
CA SER A 121 2.69 -13.78 5.46
C SER A 121 3.12 -12.37 5.85
N TYR A 122 2.85 -11.41 4.97
CA TYR A 122 3.05 -9.99 5.24
C TYR A 122 1.72 -9.25 5.10
N LEU A 123 1.59 -8.14 5.82
CA LEU A 123 0.51 -7.18 5.64
C LEU A 123 1.09 -5.89 5.05
N TYR A 124 0.51 -5.47 3.94
CA TYR A 124 0.80 -4.19 3.29
C TYR A 124 -0.31 -3.19 3.60
N SER A 125 0.08 -1.93 3.81
CA SER A 125 -0.81 -0.78 3.86
C SER A 125 -0.19 0.36 3.05
N LEU A 126 -0.80 0.66 1.91
CA LEU A 126 -0.30 1.61 0.92
C LEU A 126 -1.31 2.71 0.67
N TYR A 127 -0.84 3.92 0.40
CA TYR A 127 -1.68 5.02 -0.05
C TYR A 127 -2.22 4.71 -1.45
N TYR A 128 -3.54 4.74 -1.63
CA TYR A 128 -4.15 4.22 -2.87
C TYR A 128 -3.74 4.99 -4.13
N LYS A 129 -3.44 6.29 -4.00
CA LYS A 129 -3.10 7.12 -5.17
C LYS A 129 -1.68 6.86 -5.67
N THR A 130 -0.73 6.60 -4.77
CA THR A 130 0.69 6.49 -5.12
C THR A 130 1.22 5.07 -5.00
N GLY A 131 0.59 4.19 -4.25
CA GLY A 131 1.10 2.84 -3.97
C GLY A 131 2.31 2.81 -3.04
N THR A 132 2.60 3.92 -2.35
CA THR A 132 3.69 4.05 -1.37
C THR A 132 3.11 4.22 0.04
N GLY A 133 3.98 4.42 1.04
CA GLY A 133 3.52 4.87 2.36
C GLY A 133 2.88 6.25 2.31
N TYR A 134 1.91 6.51 3.19
CA TYR A 134 1.42 7.86 3.43
C TYR A 134 2.33 8.57 4.45
N TRP A 135 2.75 9.80 4.15
CA TRP A 135 3.80 10.52 4.88
C TRP A 135 3.58 10.68 6.39
N GLU A 136 2.34 10.60 6.90
CA GLU A 136 2.06 10.67 8.35
C GLU A 136 2.28 9.34 9.10
N GLY A 137 2.55 8.23 8.42
CA GLY A 137 2.64 6.93 9.08
C GLY A 137 1.27 6.37 9.43
N VAL A 138 0.78 5.46 8.59
CA VAL A 138 -0.58 4.90 8.72
C VAL A 138 -0.61 3.61 9.53
N LEU A 139 0.40 2.76 9.36
CA LEU A 139 0.45 1.43 9.95
C LEU A 139 1.17 1.49 11.30
N LYS A 140 0.41 1.55 12.40
CA LYS A 140 0.94 1.75 13.77
C LYS A 140 1.44 0.45 14.39
N ALA A 141 2.39 -0.20 13.71
CA ALA A 141 2.96 -1.47 14.12
C ALA A 141 4.29 -1.33 14.88
N ASP A 142 4.83 -0.11 14.98
CA ASP A 142 6.03 0.18 15.77
C ASP A 142 5.72 0.29 17.27
N VAL A 143 6.78 0.27 18.09
CA VAL A 143 6.68 0.30 19.56
C VAL A 143 6.02 1.58 20.08
N ASN A 144 6.14 2.70 19.35
CA ASN A 144 5.58 3.99 19.74
C ASN A 144 4.20 4.25 19.10
N GLY A 145 3.74 3.37 18.21
CA GLY A 145 2.46 3.50 17.50
C GLY A 145 2.38 4.73 16.58
N THR A 146 3.52 5.21 16.07
CA THR A 146 3.60 6.36 15.15
C THR A 146 3.44 5.97 13.68
N GLY A 147 3.68 4.70 13.35
CA GLY A 147 3.77 4.22 11.97
C GLY A 147 5.08 4.62 11.27
N ILE A 148 6.08 5.03 12.03
CA ILE A 148 7.42 5.39 11.56
C ILE A 148 8.42 4.39 12.14
N GLY A 149 9.20 3.77 11.28
CA GLY A 149 10.24 2.81 11.63
C GLY A 149 11.48 3.46 12.25
N PRO A 150 12.43 2.64 12.75
CA PRO A 150 13.64 3.14 13.41
C PRO A 150 14.53 4.00 12.50
N ASP A 151 14.45 3.82 11.19
CA ASP A 151 15.20 4.60 10.18
C ASP A 151 14.49 5.91 9.78
N ASN A 152 13.51 6.37 10.58
CA ASN A 152 12.67 7.53 10.30
C ASN A 152 11.84 7.42 9.00
N LYS A 153 11.54 6.18 8.57
CA LYS A 153 10.76 5.89 7.36
C LYS A 153 9.38 5.37 7.70
N VAL A 154 8.38 5.76 6.91
CA VAL A 154 7.01 5.26 7.02
C VAL A 154 6.96 3.75 6.83
N ILE A 155 6.30 3.05 7.75
CA ILE A 155 6.11 1.60 7.67
C ILE A 155 4.97 1.29 6.70
N THR A 156 5.28 0.56 5.63
CA THR A 156 4.31 0.16 4.58
C THR A 156 4.01 -1.35 4.57
N LYS A 157 4.91 -2.14 5.17
CA LYS A 157 4.90 -3.60 5.19
C LYS A 157 5.29 -4.11 6.56
N ILE A 158 4.58 -5.11 7.07
CA ILE A 158 4.95 -5.81 8.31
C ILE A 158 4.86 -7.33 8.13
N ASP A 159 5.73 -8.05 8.84
CA ASP A 159 5.64 -9.51 8.98
C ASP A 159 4.54 -9.86 9.99
N ILE A 160 3.52 -10.57 9.54
CA ILE A 160 2.41 -11.06 10.38
C ILE A 160 2.62 -12.51 10.84
N GLY A 161 3.82 -13.03 10.64
CA GLY A 161 4.28 -14.32 11.13
C GLY A 161 4.03 -15.46 10.16
N LYS A 162 4.07 -16.66 10.74
CA LYS A 162 3.90 -17.90 9.98
C LYS A 162 2.44 -18.19 9.69
N GLY A 163 2.25 -18.93 8.60
CA GLY A 163 0.93 -19.34 8.15
C GLY A 163 0.39 -18.41 7.08
N TYR A 164 -0.67 -18.85 6.45
CA TYR A 164 -1.31 -18.19 5.34
C TYR A 164 -2.35 -17.19 5.83
N SER A 165 -2.35 -15.98 5.27
CA SER A 165 -3.39 -14.98 5.46
C SER A 165 -4.01 -14.59 4.12
N GLU A 166 -5.34 -14.71 4.00
CA GLU A 166 -6.08 -14.32 2.81
C GLU A 166 -6.36 -12.82 2.75
N THR A 167 -7.44 -12.41 3.43
CA THR A 167 -8.05 -11.10 3.28
C THR A 167 -8.12 -10.42 4.65
N PRO A 168 -7.52 -9.24 4.82
CA PRO A 168 -7.64 -8.48 6.06
C PRO A 168 -9.08 -7.96 6.23
N ASN A 169 -9.62 -8.06 7.45
CA ASN A 169 -10.92 -7.52 7.80
C ASN A 169 -10.74 -6.17 8.50
N ILE A 170 -11.22 -5.09 7.90
CA ILE A 170 -11.07 -3.74 8.48
C ILE A 170 -12.32 -3.36 9.26
N HIS A 171 -12.13 -2.97 10.52
CA HIS A 171 -13.19 -2.48 11.40
C HIS A 171 -12.98 -1.00 11.76
N THR A 172 -14.02 -0.20 11.57
CA THR A 172 -14.12 1.20 12.02
C THR A 172 -15.09 1.31 13.18
N GLY A 173 -14.59 1.66 14.36
CA GLY A 173 -15.40 1.88 15.57
C GLY A 173 -15.66 3.36 15.86
N ARG A 174 -16.05 3.66 17.12
CA ARG A 174 -16.18 5.06 17.60
C ARG A 174 -14.81 5.73 17.79
N GLU A 175 -13.74 4.94 17.93
CA GLU A 175 -12.34 5.37 18.09
C GLU A 175 -11.81 6.09 16.84
N ALA A 176 -10.68 6.78 16.96
CA ALA A 176 -10.00 7.44 15.84
C ALA A 176 -9.19 6.40 15.04
N GLY A 177 -9.33 6.39 13.71
CA GLY A 177 -8.71 5.39 12.84
C GLY A 177 -9.55 4.11 12.67
N SER A 178 -8.89 3.06 12.18
CA SER A 178 -9.46 1.73 11.97
C SER A 178 -8.53 0.65 12.52
N LYS A 179 -9.07 -0.55 12.76
CA LYS A 179 -8.27 -1.73 13.09
C LYS A 179 -8.38 -2.74 11.95
N SER A 180 -7.25 -3.17 11.43
CA SER A 180 -7.14 -4.29 10.49
C SER A 180 -6.96 -5.57 11.28
N PHE A 181 -7.88 -6.51 11.13
CA PHE A 181 -7.80 -7.85 11.70
C PHE A 181 -7.37 -8.83 10.64
N VAL A 182 -6.29 -9.54 10.92
CA VAL A 182 -5.74 -10.55 10.04
C VAL A 182 -5.78 -11.89 10.76
N GLN A 183 -6.40 -12.88 10.12
CA GLN A 183 -6.42 -14.25 10.62
C GLN A 183 -5.43 -15.08 9.82
N THR A 184 -4.50 -15.72 10.53
CA THR A 184 -3.56 -16.65 9.90
C THR A 184 -4.09 -18.08 9.99
N SER A 185 -3.63 -18.95 9.09
CA SER A 185 -3.96 -20.38 9.10
C SER A 185 -3.51 -21.13 10.37
N THR A 186 -2.70 -20.49 11.21
CA THR A 186 -2.30 -21.01 12.54
C THR A 186 -3.37 -20.79 13.62
N GLY A 187 -4.44 -20.06 13.30
CA GLY A 187 -5.49 -19.65 14.24
C GLY A 187 -5.17 -18.37 15.02
N ALA A 188 -4.02 -17.74 14.79
CA ALA A 188 -3.70 -16.45 15.38
C ALA A 188 -4.52 -15.32 14.72
N ILE A 189 -5.10 -14.44 15.55
CA ILE A 189 -5.75 -13.20 15.12
C ILE A 189 -4.82 -12.05 15.50
N ILE A 190 -4.37 -11.32 14.49
CA ILE A 190 -3.49 -10.16 14.65
C ILE A 190 -4.32 -8.93 14.34
N GLY A 191 -4.48 -8.06 15.35
CA GLY A 191 -5.13 -6.76 15.21
C GLY A 191 -4.07 -5.68 15.08
N ILE A 192 -4.07 -4.95 13.97
CA ILE A 192 -3.13 -3.85 13.73
C ILE A 192 -3.92 -2.55 13.61
N GLU A 193 -3.48 -1.53 14.34
CA GLU A 193 -4.08 -0.21 14.27
C GLU A 193 -3.61 0.53 13.02
N GLN A 194 -4.57 1.12 12.33
CA GLN A 194 -4.37 1.81 11.08
C GLN A 194 -4.99 3.21 11.18
N ALA A 195 -4.16 4.26 11.16
CA ALA A 195 -4.65 5.62 10.95
C ALA A 195 -5.13 5.76 9.50
N ASN A 196 -6.19 6.52 9.26
CA ASN A 196 -6.67 6.73 7.90
C ASN A 196 -6.69 8.22 7.59
N PRO A 197 -5.98 8.67 6.56
CA PRO A 197 -6.00 10.07 6.15
C PRO A 197 -7.36 10.50 5.57
N GLY A 198 -8.08 9.56 4.93
CA GLY A 198 -9.41 9.82 4.37
C GLY A 198 -10.55 9.70 5.39
N ILE A 199 -11.76 10.11 4.97
CA ILE A 199 -12.97 9.98 5.78
C ILE A 199 -13.35 8.50 5.91
N THR A 200 -13.34 7.98 7.12
CA THR A 200 -13.71 6.58 7.42
C THR A 200 -15.09 6.43 8.07
N LYS A 201 -15.77 7.55 8.35
CA LYS A 201 -17.06 7.57 9.04
C LYS A 201 -18.11 8.28 8.17
N SER A 202 -19.24 7.62 7.96
CA SER A 202 -20.39 8.25 7.29
C SER A 202 -20.96 9.36 8.18
N GLY A 203 -21.11 10.56 7.62
CA GLY A 203 -21.83 11.66 8.27
C GLY A 203 -23.34 11.38 8.36
N LYS A 204 -24.02 12.04 9.32
CA LYS A 204 -25.49 11.97 9.41
C LYS A 204 -26.11 12.91 8.38
N THR A 205 -26.67 12.35 7.31
CA THR A 205 -27.55 13.10 6.39
C THR A 205 -28.97 13.09 6.97
N SER A 206 -29.47 14.23 7.44
CA SER A 206 -30.88 14.35 7.83
C SER A 206 -31.74 14.43 6.58
N TRP A 207 -32.72 13.53 6.46
CA TRP A 207 -33.76 13.63 5.45
C TRP A 207 -34.96 14.37 6.02
N ARG A 208 -35.54 15.30 5.25
CA ARG A 208 -36.78 15.99 5.59
C ARG A 208 -37.82 15.62 4.55
N GLU A 209 -38.84 14.91 5.00
CA GLU A 209 -40.03 14.59 4.21
C GLU A 209 -40.76 15.89 3.84
N ARG A 210 -41.29 15.97 2.63
CA ARG A 210 -42.05 17.12 2.15
C ARG A 210 -43.54 16.81 2.15
#